data_AF-A0A928LB25-F1
#
_entry.id   AF-A0A928LB25-F1
#
_cell.length_a   1.000
_cell.length_b   1.000
_cell.length_c   1.000
_cell.angle_alpha   90.00
_cell.angle_beta   90.00
_cell.angle_gamma   90.00
#
_symmetry.space_group_name_H-M   'P 1'
#
loop_
_entity.id
_entity.type
_entity.pdbx_description
1 polymer ?
#
loop_
_entity_poly.entity_id
_entity_poly.type
_entity_poly.pdbx_seq_one_letter_code
_entity_poly.pdbx_strand_id
1 'polypeptide(L)' 'MAKKIARITLYRRIWCKIRYWQQLKDISDTELASYLQVGERTLHEYDKSAQNITLGRVDNLLYVTGMELDELMAL' A
#
# COMPACT_ATOMS: atom_id res chain seq x y z
N MET A 1 29.36 18.71 2.68
CA MET A 1 28.02 18.35 3.19
C MET A 1 27.79 16.88 2.95
N ALA A 2 27.53 16.08 3.99
CA ALA A 2 27.21 14.67 3.82
C ALA A 2 25.92 14.54 2.99
N LYS A 3 25.94 13.76 1.91
CA LYS A 3 24.71 13.38 1.19
C LYS A 3 23.80 12.67 2.19
N LYS A 4 22.73 13.33 2.67
CA LYS A 4 21.65 12.64 3.37
C LYS A 4 21.14 11.56 2.43
N ILE A 5 21.33 10.30 2.79
CA ILE A 5 20.74 9.17 2.08
C ILE A 5 19.25 9.47 1.95
N ALA A 6 18.73 9.45 0.72
CA ALA A 6 17.33 9.76 0.47
C ALA A 6 16.47 8.73 1.22
N ARG A 7 15.84 9.17 2.32
CA ARG A 7 14.93 8.33 3.10
C ARG A 7 13.71 7.99 2.24
N ILE A 8 13.41 6.71 2.08
CA ILE A 8 12.11 6.28 1.56
C ILE A 8 11.05 6.66 2.60
N THR A 9 10.08 7.46 2.18
CA THR A 9 9.00 7.94 3.04
C THR A 9 8.11 6.78 3.48
N LEU A 10 7.50 6.91 4.67
CA LEU A 10 6.69 5.83 5.27
C LEU A 10 5.57 5.38 4.33
N TYR A 11 4.82 6.32 3.76
CA TYR A 11 3.73 6.04 2.82
C TYR A 11 4.22 5.29 1.57
N ARG A 12 5.42 5.59 1.06
CA ARG A 12 6.00 4.83 -0.06
C ARG A 12 6.36 3.42 0.35
N ARG A 13 6.92 3.22 1.56
CA ARG A 13 7.24 1.88 2.07
C ARG A 13 5.97 1.04 2.21
N ILE A 14 4.93 1.58 2.81
CA ILE A 14 3.63 0.91 2.95
C ILE A 14 3.06 0.56 1.58
N TRP A 15 3.01 1.53 0.65
CA TRP A 15 2.49 1.28 -0.68
C TRP A 15 3.25 0.19 -1.44
N CYS A 16 4.58 0.21 -1.38
CA CYS A 16 5.41 -0.84 -1.97
C CYS A 16 5.08 -2.23 -1.38
N LYS A 17 4.87 -2.33 -0.06
CA LYS A 17 4.49 -3.61 0.58
C LYS A 17 3.10 -4.07 0.15
N ILE A 18 2.14 -3.16 0.03
CA ILE A 18 0.78 -3.46 -0.46
C ILE A 18 0.84 -3.98 -1.90
N ARG A 19 1.58 -3.31 -2.79
CA ARG A 19 1.76 -3.74 -4.18
C ARG A 19 2.50 -5.07 -4.29
N TYR A 20 3.51 -5.28 -3.46
CA TYR A 20 4.24 -6.56 -3.43
C TYR A 20 3.32 -7.70 -2.96
N TRP A 21 2.57 -7.47 -1.89
CA TRP A 21 1.55 -8.40 -1.41
C TRP A 21 0.51 -8.76 -2.48
N GLN A 22 0.01 -7.74 -3.20
CA GLN A 22 -0.92 -7.93 -4.31
C GLN A 22 -0.35 -8.89 -5.36
N GLN A 23 0.91 -8.68 -5.78
CA GLN A 23 1.59 -9.56 -6.73
C GLN A 23 1.79 -10.97 -6.18
N LEU A 24 2.17 -11.11 -4.91
CA LEU A 24 2.36 -12.41 -4.26
C LEU A 24 1.08 -13.24 -4.18
N LYS A 25 -0.08 -12.57 -4.08
CA LYS A 25 -1.39 -13.22 -3.95
C LYS A 25 -2.18 -13.29 -5.27
N ASP A 26 -1.60 -12.82 -6.37
CA ASP A 26 -2.23 -12.75 -7.69
C ASP A 26 -3.58 -12.00 -7.66
N ILE A 27 -3.62 -10.89 -6.92
CA ILE A 27 -4.82 -10.07 -6.72
C ILE A 27 -4.91 -9.00 -7.81
N SER A 28 -6.08 -8.88 -8.44
CA SER A 28 -6.32 -7.87 -9.47
C SER A 28 -6.34 -6.44 -8.88
N ASP A 29 -6.11 -5.43 -9.72
CA ASP A 29 -6.23 -4.03 -9.30
C ASP A 29 -7.65 -3.70 -8.82
N THR A 30 -8.67 -4.29 -9.44
CA THR A 30 -10.06 -4.15 -9.03
C THR A 30 -10.29 -4.66 -7.60
N GLU A 31 -9.75 -5.83 -7.27
CA GLU A 31 -9.86 -6.41 -5.93
C GLU A 31 -9.09 -5.59 -4.89
N LEU A 32 -7.85 -5.19 -5.20
CA LEU A 32 -7.08 -4.35 -4.29
C LEU A 32 -7.78 -3.00 -4.04
N ALA A 33 -8.34 -2.38 -5.07
CA ALA A 33 -9.13 -1.16 -4.94
C ALA A 33 -10.34 -1.36 -4.01
N SER A 34 -11.03 -2.50 -4.15
CA SER A 34 -12.12 -2.89 -3.26
C SER A 34 -11.67 -3.05 -1.81
N TYR A 35 -10.53 -3.72 -1.56
CA TYR A 35 -9.96 -3.89 -0.22
C TYR A 35 -9.48 -2.58 0.40
N LEU A 36 -9.12 -1.59 -0.40
CA LEU A 36 -8.83 -0.24 0.08
C LEU A 36 -10.09 0.63 0.15
N GLN A 37 -11.25 0.15 -0.31
CA GLN A 37 -12.49 0.93 -0.48
C GLN A 37 -12.29 2.20 -1.32
N VAL A 38 -11.58 2.08 -2.43
CA VAL A 38 -11.38 3.14 -3.42
C VAL A 38 -11.76 2.65 -4.81
N GLY A 39 -11.90 3.56 -5.78
CA GLY A 39 -11.98 3.16 -7.18
C GLY A 39 -10.59 2.88 -7.78
N GLU A 40 -10.52 2.07 -8.83
CA GLU A 40 -9.27 1.76 -9.55
C GLU A 40 -8.51 3.02 -9.99
N ARG A 41 -9.24 4.06 -10.41
CA ARG A 41 -8.62 5.36 -10.73
C ARG A 41 -7.79 5.90 -9.57
N THR A 42 -8.32 5.86 -8.35
CA THR A 42 -7.63 6.34 -7.15
C THR A 42 -6.47 5.41 -6.78
N LEU A 43 -6.63 4.10 -6.96
CA LEU A 43 -5.57 3.12 -6.78
C LEU A 43 -4.34 3.47 -7.65
N HIS A 44 -4.55 3.75 -8.94
CA HIS A 44 -3.49 4.14 -9.86
C HIS A 44 -2.87 5.51 -9.52
N GLU A 45 -3.62 6.42 -8.91
CA GLU A 45 -3.06 7.69 -8.42
C GLU A 45 -2.10 7.48 -7.23
N TYR A 46 -2.29 6.42 -6.43
CA TYR A 46 -1.34 6.07 -5.37
C TYR A 46 0.00 5.57 -5.92
N ASP A 47 0.04 4.97 -7.11
CA ASP A 47 1.31 4.61 -7.77
C ASP A 47 2.15 5.84 -8.10
N LYS A 48 1.49 6.96 -8.42
CA LYS A 48 2.16 8.24 -8.67
C LYS A 48 2.46 8.98 -7.36
N SER A 49 1.50 8.95 -6.43
CA SER A 49 1.53 9.74 -5.20
C SER A 49 0.96 8.97 -4.01
N ALA A 50 1.76 8.04 -3.50
CA ALA A 50 1.43 7.22 -2.34
C ALA A 50 1.16 8.04 -1.06
N GLN A 51 1.49 9.33 -1.00
CA GLN A 51 1.21 10.18 0.16
C GLN A 51 -0.29 10.31 0.47
N ASN A 52 -1.15 10.08 -0.53
CA ASN A 52 -2.60 10.19 -0.41
C ASN A 52 -3.26 8.91 0.12
N ILE A 53 -2.48 7.84 0.34
CA ILE A 53 -3.00 6.67 1.05
C ILE A 53 -3.19 7.05 2.52
N THR A 54 -4.40 6.88 3.03
CA THR A 54 -4.70 7.17 4.43
C THR A 54 -4.57 5.91 5.26
N LEU A 55 -4.27 6.06 6.54
CA LEU A 55 -4.17 4.92 7.46
C LEU A 55 -5.48 4.12 7.53
N GLY A 56 -6.64 4.77 7.41
CA GLY A 56 -7.93 4.07 7.37
C GLY A 56 -8.11 3.19 6.13
N ARG A 57 -7.45 3.50 5.00
CA ARG A 57 -7.47 2.64 3.80
C ARG A 57 -6.61 1.41 4.03
N VAL A 58 -5.43 1.60 4.61
CA VAL A 58 -4.53 0.50 4.99
C VAL A 58 -5.19 -0.40 6.03
N ASP A 59 -5.84 0.17 7.04
CA ASP A 59 -6.56 -0.57 8.07
C ASP A 59 -7.68 -1.43 7.48
N ASN A 60 -8.45 -0.91 6.51
CA ASN A 60 -9.48 -1.71 5.84
C ASN A 60 -8.89 -2.88 5.04
N LEU A 61 -7.76 -2.69 4.36
CA LEU A 61 -7.06 -3.77 3.68
C LEU A 61 -6.66 -4.86 4.68
N LEU A 62 -6.02 -4.47 5.78
CA LEU A 62 -5.58 -5.39 6.85
C LEU A 62 -6.78 -6.16 7.43
N TYR A 63 -7.87 -5.46 7.75
CA TYR A 63 -9.11 -6.05 8.25
C TYR A 63 -9.72 -7.07 7.28
N VAL A 64 -9.88 -6.71 6.00
CA VAL A 64 -10.50 -7.60 4.99
C VAL A 64 -9.64 -8.83 4.70
N THR A 65 -8.33 -8.67 4.75
CA THR A 65 -7.37 -9.75 4.43
C THR A 65 -7.01 -10.60 5.65
N GLY A 66 -7.41 -10.17 6.86
CA GLY A 66 -7.02 -10.79 8.13
C GLY A 66 -5.52 -10.71 8.40
N MET A 67 -4.84 -9.71 7.82
CA MET A 67 -3.39 -9.51 7.91
C MET A 67 -3.07 -8.45 8.96
N GLU A 68 -2.03 -8.68 9.76
CA GLU A 68 -1.51 -7.67 10.67
C GLU A 68 -0.53 -6.73 9.96
N LEU A 69 -0.39 -5.49 10.46
CA LEU A 69 0.53 -4.51 9.86
C LEU A 69 1.97 -5.02 9.86
N ASP A 70 2.40 -5.70 10.93
CA ASP A 70 3.76 -6.24 11.03
C ASP A 70 4.03 -7.33 10.00
N GLU A 71 3.02 -8.14 9.67
CA GLU A 71 3.10 -9.16 8.62
C GLU A 71 3.27 -8.50 7.25
N LEU A 72 2.45 -7.49 6.94
CA LEU A 72 2.57 -6.71 5.70
C LEU A 72 3.97 -6.07 5.58
N MET A 73 4.49 -5.52 6.67
CA MET A 73 5.79 -4.85 6.67
C MET A 73 6.96 -5.83 6.57
N ALA A 74 6.76 -7.10 6.93
CA ALA A 74 7.76 -8.17 6.86
C ALA A 74 7.91 -8.79 5.45
N LEU A 75 6.94 -8.64 4.54
CA LEU A 75 6.96 -9.19 3.17
C LEU A 75 8.11 -8.68 2.29
#